data_AF-A0A3Q4IA46-F1
#
_entry.id   AF-A0A3Q4IA46-F1
#
_cell.length_a   1.000
_cell.length_b   1.000
_cell.length_c   1.000
_cell.angle_alpha   90.00
_cell.angle_beta   90.00
_cell.angle_gamma   90.00
#
_symmetry.space_group_name_H-M   'P 1'
#
loop_
_entity.id
_entity.type
_entity.pdbx_description
1 polymer ?
#
loop_
_entity_poly.entity_id
_entity_poly.type
_entity_poly.pdbx_seq_one_letter_code
_entity_poly.pdbx_strand_id
1 'polypeptide(L)'
;MFENFREKLHIVQQDFTTGLVRYKHCVICLLSRFEEHVPHFSAGLEVLNRYEESWFLLHKRTKDCAQAAEALDGDIVMLSAHWERKRTSLTQLHEQLQSLPAFISDLDAITANIGSCSFLWSDDDMMSATSAFRASTLRIEHKTSKELGSEHAQKVAELELVMQQKLRERQKVYEEAFNQDVEKYLSTGYLQNRGSSSLIGPDLTRCSSESSNQTSPPNDQLSNKDVFWQPEEELVSQASDEPLVQSDEEDIHPDMALVGLHDLGTLRGSDDSDSSADLRTGTYALGKA
;
A
#
# COMPACT_ATOMS: atom_id res chain seq x y z
N MET A 1 -55.31 118.40 -25.23
CA MET A 1 -55.20 116.98 -25.66
C MET A 1 -53.77 116.45 -25.62
N PHE A 2 -52.76 117.21 -26.02
CA PHE A 2 -51.35 116.77 -26.02
C PHE A 2 -50.72 116.57 -24.63
N GLU A 3 -51.17 117.33 -23.62
CA GLU A 3 -50.68 117.21 -22.24
C GLU A 3 -51.02 115.86 -21.62
N ASN A 4 -52.23 115.34 -21.86
CA ASN A 4 -52.64 114.02 -21.37
C ASN A 4 -51.81 112.89 -22.00
N PHE A 5 -51.45 113.02 -23.28
CA PHE A 5 -50.58 112.06 -23.95
C PHE A 5 -49.15 112.13 -23.39
N ARG A 6 -48.64 113.34 -23.12
CA ARG A 6 -47.30 113.54 -22.57
C ARG A 6 -47.21 112.99 -21.14
N GLU A 7 -48.24 113.18 -20.32
CA GLU A 7 -48.33 112.63 -18.97
C GLU A 7 -48.42 111.10 -18.99
N LYS A 8 -49.26 110.53 -19.85
CA LYS A 8 -49.34 109.06 -20.03
C LYS A 8 -48.03 108.45 -20.54
N LEU A 9 -47.35 109.11 -21.47
CA LEU A 9 -46.04 108.67 -21.94
C LEU A 9 -45.00 108.71 -20.81
N HIS A 10 -45.03 109.76 -19.98
CA HIS A 10 -44.12 109.90 -18.85
C HIS A 10 -44.37 108.83 -17.77
N ILE A 11 -45.64 108.48 -17.53
CA ILE A 11 -46.02 107.38 -16.62
C ILE A 11 -45.51 106.04 -17.16
N VAL A 12 -45.76 105.73 -18.44
CA VAL A 12 -45.28 104.49 -19.05
C VAL A 12 -43.75 104.41 -19.03
N GLN A 13 -43.07 105.53 -19.26
CA GLN A 13 -41.61 105.59 -19.24
C GLN A 13 -41.06 105.40 -17.81
N GLN A 14 -41.73 105.94 -16.79
CA GLN A 14 -41.40 105.69 -15.39
C GLN A 14 -41.70 104.23 -14.98
N ASP A 15 -42.81 103.66 -15.43
CA ASP A 15 -43.19 102.28 -15.10
C ASP A 15 -42.25 101.27 -15.74
N PHE A 16 -41.83 101.52 -16.98
CA PHE A 16 -40.88 100.66 -17.67
C PHE A 16 -39.47 100.74 -17.07
N THR A 17 -39.01 101.94 -16.71
CA THR A 17 -37.72 102.12 -16.04
C THR A 17 -37.73 101.52 -14.64
N THR A 18 -38.81 101.69 -13.88
CA THR A 18 -38.97 101.07 -12.56
C THR A 18 -39.08 99.55 -12.65
N GLY A 19 -39.77 99.03 -13.66
CA GLY A 19 -39.86 97.60 -13.95
C GLY A 19 -38.50 96.99 -14.31
N LEU A 20 -37.71 97.66 -15.14
CA LEU A 20 -36.36 97.20 -15.52
C LEU A 20 -35.38 97.23 -14.34
N VAL A 21 -35.47 98.25 -13.48
CA VAL A 21 -34.66 98.35 -12.24
C VAL A 21 -35.05 97.25 -11.26
N ARG A 22 -36.35 96.98 -11.07
CA ARG A 22 -36.82 95.84 -10.26
C ARG A 22 -36.40 94.49 -10.84
N TYR A 23 -36.44 94.33 -12.16
CA TYR A 23 -35.97 93.11 -12.81
C TYR A 23 -34.47 92.90 -12.57
N LYS A 24 -33.65 93.93 -12.76
CA LYS A 24 -32.21 93.85 -12.46
C LYS A 24 -31.96 93.55 -10.99
N HIS A 25 -32.67 94.18 -10.06
CA HIS A 25 -32.54 93.91 -8.63
C HIS A 25 -33.03 92.50 -8.26
N CYS A 26 -34.10 92.02 -8.90
CA CYS A 26 -34.62 90.66 -8.72
C CYS A 26 -33.63 89.61 -9.25
N VAL A 27 -33.07 89.85 -10.45
CA VAL A 27 -32.05 88.99 -11.05
C VAL A 27 -30.76 89.00 -10.23
N ILE A 28 -30.31 90.14 -9.72
CA ILE A 28 -29.15 90.24 -8.82
C ILE A 28 -29.44 89.56 -7.47
N CYS A 29 -30.63 89.74 -6.88
CA CYS A 29 -31.01 89.00 -5.66
C CYS A 29 -31.16 87.49 -5.91
N LEU A 30 -31.64 87.07 -7.08
CA LEU A 30 -31.71 85.66 -7.50
C LEU A 30 -30.31 85.09 -7.69
N LEU A 31 -29.38 85.84 -8.32
CA LEU A 31 -27.99 85.44 -8.47
C LEU A 31 -27.25 85.37 -7.12
N SER A 32 -27.41 86.38 -6.25
CA SER A 32 -26.78 86.38 -4.91
C SER A 32 -27.29 85.24 -4.02
N ARG A 33 -28.56 84.84 -4.14
CA ARG A 33 -29.10 83.70 -3.41
C ARG A 33 -28.57 82.34 -3.91
N PHE A 34 -28.02 82.31 -5.12
CA PHE A 34 -27.37 81.13 -5.70
C PHE A 34 -25.87 81.05 -5.37
N GLU A 35 -25.26 82.13 -4.90
CA GLU A 35 -23.81 82.22 -4.63
C GLU A 35 -23.43 81.80 -3.19
N GLU A 36 -24.35 81.90 -2.22
CA GLU A 36 -24.08 81.54 -0.80
C GLU A 36 -24.33 80.07 -0.44
N HIS A 37 -25.07 79.32 -1.27
CA HIS A 37 -25.23 77.88 -1.11
C HIS A 37 -25.23 77.24 -2.50
N VAL A 38 -24.04 76.81 -2.94
CA VAL A 38 -23.94 75.82 -4.02
C VAL A 38 -24.76 74.61 -3.58
N PRO A 39 -25.89 74.28 -4.22
CA PRO A 39 -26.64 73.10 -3.82
C PRO A 39 -25.73 71.90 -4.09
N HIS A 40 -25.57 71.00 -3.13
CA HIS A 40 -24.84 69.75 -3.33
C HIS A 40 -25.57 68.86 -4.34
N PHE A 41 -25.49 69.21 -5.64
CA PHE A 41 -25.93 68.36 -6.75
C PHE A 41 -25.13 67.05 -6.81
N SER A 42 -24.04 66.93 -6.03
CA SER A 42 -23.29 65.69 -5.81
C SER A 42 -23.94 64.74 -4.81
N ALA A 43 -24.81 65.19 -3.90
CA ALA A 43 -25.33 64.34 -2.82
C ALA A 43 -26.10 63.12 -3.36
N GLY A 44 -26.87 63.30 -4.45
CA GLY A 44 -27.55 62.17 -5.12
C GLY A 44 -26.58 61.19 -5.77
N LEU A 45 -25.49 61.69 -6.37
CA LEU A 45 -24.44 60.87 -6.98
C LEU A 45 -23.66 60.09 -5.91
N GLU A 46 -23.33 60.73 -4.79
CA GLU A 46 -22.62 60.11 -3.66
C GLU A 46 -23.44 58.99 -3.01
N VAL A 47 -24.76 59.19 -2.85
CA VAL A 47 -25.66 58.17 -2.33
C VAL A 47 -25.74 56.98 -3.29
N LEU A 48 -25.88 57.22 -4.60
CA LEU A 48 -25.89 56.14 -5.60
C LEU A 48 -24.57 55.38 -5.62
N ASN A 49 -23.44 56.09 -5.63
CA ASN A 49 -22.11 55.48 -5.58
C ASN A 49 -21.92 54.61 -4.33
N ARG A 50 -22.40 55.06 -3.15
CA ARG A 50 -22.38 54.24 -1.93
C ARG A 50 -23.20 52.96 -2.02
N TYR A 51 -24.39 53.03 -2.61
CA TYR A 51 -25.21 51.83 -2.81
C TYR A 51 -24.60 50.88 -3.84
N GLU A 52 -24.01 51.41 -4.91
CA GLU A 52 -23.28 50.63 -5.92
C GLU A 52 -22.10 49.88 -5.29
N GLU A 53 -21.24 50.58 -4.54
CA GLU A 53 -20.12 49.98 -3.81
C GLU A 53 -20.58 48.95 -2.79
N SER A 54 -21.63 49.27 -2.01
CA SER A 54 -22.18 48.36 -0.99
C SER A 54 -22.77 47.11 -1.62
N TRP A 55 -23.50 47.26 -2.72
CA TRP A 55 -24.10 46.15 -3.46
C TRP A 55 -23.04 45.26 -4.08
N PHE A 56 -22.01 45.84 -4.71
CA PHE A 56 -20.89 45.11 -5.25
C PHE A 56 -20.14 44.32 -4.16
N LEU A 57 -19.81 44.95 -3.04
CA LEU A 57 -19.12 44.28 -1.93
C LEU A 57 -19.96 43.17 -1.31
N LEU A 58 -21.27 43.37 -1.18
CA LEU A 58 -22.20 42.35 -0.70
C LEU A 58 -22.19 41.14 -1.62
N HIS A 59 -22.37 41.35 -2.93
CA HIS A 59 -22.34 40.25 -3.91
C HIS A 59 -21.00 39.53 -3.94
N LYS A 60 -19.89 40.28 -3.83
CA LYS A 60 -18.56 39.68 -3.74
C LYS A 60 -18.45 38.77 -2.52
N ARG A 61 -18.83 39.25 -1.32
CA ARG A 61 -18.84 38.43 -0.10
C ARG A 61 -19.76 37.23 -0.21
N THR A 62 -20.95 37.37 -0.78
CA THR A 62 -21.89 36.26 -0.98
C THR A 62 -21.28 35.20 -1.89
N LYS A 63 -20.61 35.62 -2.97
CA LYS A 63 -19.91 34.70 -3.87
C LYS A 63 -18.75 33.99 -3.17
N ASP A 64 -17.92 34.73 -2.45
CA ASP A 64 -16.78 34.16 -1.71
C ASP A 64 -17.26 33.18 -0.62
N CYS A 65 -18.36 33.50 0.06
CA CYS A 65 -19.00 32.63 1.05
C CYS A 65 -19.55 31.35 0.42
N ALA A 66 -20.20 31.45 -0.74
CA ALA A 66 -20.67 30.27 -1.47
C ALA A 66 -19.50 29.36 -1.90
N GLN A 67 -18.41 29.94 -2.40
CA GLN A 67 -17.20 29.17 -2.76
C GLN A 67 -16.56 28.50 -1.54
N ALA A 68 -16.51 29.17 -0.39
CA ALA A 68 -16.02 28.57 0.85
C ALA A 68 -16.93 27.42 1.31
N ALA A 69 -18.25 27.56 1.18
CA ALA A 69 -19.20 26.51 1.49
C ALA A 69 -19.06 25.30 0.55
N GLU A 70 -18.83 25.52 -0.75
CA GLU A 70 -18.55 24.45 -1.72
C GLU A 70 -17.26 23.68 -1.38
N ALA A 71 -16.21 24.38 -0.93
CA ALA A 71 -14.98 23.73 -0.49
C ALA A 71 -15.20 22.86 0.75
N LEU A 72 -15.91 23.39 1.75
CA LEU A 72 -16.25 22.66 2.97
C LEU A 72 -17.16 21.46 2.69
N ASP A 73 -18.12 21.57 1.76
CA ASP A 73 -18.95 20.44 1.31
C ASP A 73 -18.07 19.32 0.72
N GLY A 74 -17.09 19.68 -0.11
CA GLY A 74 -16.09 18.74 -0.62
C GLY A 74 -15.35 18.00 0.50
N ASP A 75 -14.87 18.71 1.52
CA ASP A 75 -14.19 18.12 2.68
C ASP A 75 -15.11 17.20 3.50
N ILE A 76 -16.37 17.60 3.71
CA ILE A 76 -17.39 16.79 4.39
C ILE A 76 -17.66 15.49 3.61
N VAL A 77 -17.80 15.57 2.29
CA VAL A 77 -18.00 14.39 1.44
C VAL A 77 -16.79 13.46 1.54
N MET A 78 -15.56 13.98 1.46
CA MET A 78 -14.35 13.16 1.62
C MET A 78 -14.29 12.49 3.00
N LEU A 79 -14.59 13.23 4.07
CA LEU A 79 -14.60 12.71 5.43
C LEU A 79 -15.68 11.64 5.61
N SER A 80 -16.88 11.86 5.05
CA SER A 80 -17.97 10.88 5.07
C SER A 80 -17.58 9.58 4.37
N ALA A 81 -16.93 9.67 3.21
CA ALA A 81 -16.45 8.51 2.46
C ALA A 81 -15.33 7.77 3.22
N HIS A 82 -14.46 8.49 3.94
CA HIS A 82 -13.45 7.88 4.81
C HIS A 82 -14.09 7.09 5.95
N TRP A 83 -15.05 7.70 6.66
CA TRP A 83 -15.76 7.03 7.77
C TRP A 83 -16.59 5.84 7.30
N GLU A 84 -17.20 5.94 6.12
CA GLU A 84 -17.95 4.84 5.52
C GLU A 84 -17.05 3.64 5.19
N ARG A 85 -15.82 3.91 4.70
CA ARG A 85 -14.82 2.86 4.50
C ARG A 85 -14.42 2.20 5.83
N LYS A 86 -14.19 2.98 6.89
CA LYS A 86 -13.89 2.44 8.22
C LYS A 86 -15.06 1.62 8.77
N ARG A 87 -16.28 2.10 8.62
CA ARG A 87 -17.51 1.42 9.02
C ARG A 87 -17.64 0.07 8.33
N THR A 88 -17.41 0.01 7.01
CA THR A 88 -17.47 -1.25 6.24
C THR A 88 -16.37 -2.25 6.65
N SER A 89 -15.15 -1.79 6.91
CA SER A 89 -14.09 -2.65 7.46
C SER A 89 -14.45 -3.20 8.85
N LEU A 90 -15.04 -2.37 9.71
CA LEU A 90 -15.48 -2.80 11.04
C LEU A 90 -16.63 -3.81 10.97
N THR A 91 -17.60 -3.62 10.08
CA THR A 91 -18.69 -4.59 9.89
C THR A 91 -18.16 -5.92 9.38
N GLN A 92 -17.19 -5.91 8.47
CA GLN A 92 -16.54 -7.14 8.00
C GLN A 92 -15.84 -7.88 9.15
N LEU A 93 -15.08 -7.16 9.99
CA LEU A 93 -14.45 -7.77 11.17
C LEU A 93 -15.50 -8.33 12.14
N HIS A 94 -16.59 -7.59 12.35
CA HIS A 94 -17.68 -8.03 13.20
C HIS A 94 -18.32 -9.32 12.68
N GLU A 95 -18.55 -9.44 11.37
CA GLU A 95 -19.03 -10.66 10.72
C GLU A 95 -18.06 -11.84 10.92
N GLN A 96 -16.74 -11.59 10.81
CA GLN A 96 -15.74 -12.62 11.11
C GLN A 96 -15.83 -13.08 12.57
N LEU A 97 -15.93 -12.15 13.51
CA LEU A 97 -16.05 -12.47 14.94
C LEU A 97 -17.36 -13.21 15.25
N GLN A 98 -18.46 -12.85 14.58
CA GLN A 98 -19.74 -13.56 14.71
C GLN A 98 -19.69 -14.99 14.17
N SER A 99 -18.78 -15.32 13.24
CA SER A 99 -18.59 -16.68 12.72
C SER A 99 -17.80 -17.60 13.65
N LEU A 100 -17.05 -17.04 14.60
CA LEU A 100 -16.15 -17.78 15.48
C LEU A 100 -16.87 -18.82 16.37
N PRO A 101 -18.06 -18.56 16.95
CA PRO A 101 -18.82 -19.58 17.68
C PRO A 101 -19.24 -20.78 16.83
N ALA A 102 -19.56 -20.57 15.55
CA ALA A 102 -19.87 -21.66 14.64
C ALA A 102 -18.62 -22.51 14.37
N PHE A 103 -17.47 -21.88 14.13
CA PHE A 103 -16.19 -22.57 13.99
C PHE A 103 -15.81 -23.37 15.25
N ILE A 104 -16.02 -22.81 16.45
CA ILE A 104 -15.83 -23.55 17.71
C ILE A 104 -16.73 -24.79 17.75
N SER A 105 -18.00 -24.65 17.35
CA SER A 105 -18.94 -25.78 17.32
C SER A 105 -18.48 -26.87 16.34
N ASP A 106 -17.91 -26.48 15.20
CA ASP A 106 -17.34 -27.42 14.23
C ASP A 106 -16.09 -28.12 14.80
N LEU A 107 -15.22 -27.40 15.52
CA LEU A 107 -14.08 -28.00 16.22
C LEU A 107 -14.52 -28.98 17.30
N ASP A 108 -15.56 -28.64 18.07
CA ASP A 108 -16.13 -29.54 19.07
C ASP A 108 -16.70 -30.81 18.41
N ALA A 109 -17.36 -30.67 17.26
CA ALA A 109 -17.85 -31.80 16.49
C ALA A 109 -16.72 -32.69 15.95
N ILE A 110 -15.64 -32.10 15.42
CA ILE A 110 -14.45 -32.84 14.97
C ILE A 110 -13.79 -33.54 16.17
N THR A 111 -13.66 -32.85 17.29
CA THR A 111 -13.07 -33.40 18.52
C THR A 111 -13.89 -34.58 19.03
N ALA A 112 -15.22 -34.47 19.03
CA ALA A 112 -16.12 -35.57 19.37
C ALA A 112 -16.00 -36.75 18.40
N ASN A 113 -15.89 -36.47 17.10
CA ASN A 113 -15.71 -37.52 16.08
C ASN A 113 -14.37 -38.25 16.26
N ILE A 114 -13.28 -37.54 16.54
CA ILE A 114 -11.97 -38.15 16.83
C ILE A 114 -12.05 -38.99 18.10
N GLY A 115 -12.64 -38.45 19.17
CA GLY A 115 -12.86 -39.19 20.41
C GLY A 115 -13.67 -40.47 20.19
N SER A 116 -14.74 -40.39 19.39
CA SER A 116 -15.54 -41.55 19.02
C SER A 116 -14.76 -42.56 18.17
N CYS A 117 -13.94 -42.12 17.23
CA CYS A 117 -13.12 -43.00 16.39
C CYS A 117 -12.08 -43.74 17.24
N SER A 118 -11.39 -43.00 18.10
CA SER A 118 -10.40 -43.52 19.04
C SER A 118 -10.99 -44.56 20.00
N PHE A 119 -12.23 -44.33 20.48
CA PHE A 119 -12.91 -45.27 21.38
C PHE A 119 -13.51 -46.49 20.67
N LEU A 120 -13.89 -46.37 19.39
CA LEU A 120 -14.53 -47.44 18.63
C LEU A 120 -13.53 -48.40 17.98
N TRP A 121 -12.28 -47.98 17.77
CA TRP A 121 -11.27 -48.86 17.18
C TRP A 121 -10.77 -49.84 18.24
N SER A 122 -10.97 -51.14 17.98
CA SER A 122 -10.35 -52.17 18.79
C SER A 122 -8.84 -52.15 18.55
N ASP A 123 -8.03 -52.59 19.51
CA ASP A 123 -6.57 -52.69 19.35
C ASP A 123 -6.18 -53.50 18.09
N ASP A 124 -6.98 -54.51 17.75
CA ASP A 124 -6.81 -55.31 16.53
C ASP A 124 -7.01 -54.50 15.25
N ASP A 125 -8.00 -53.59 15.22
CA ASP A 125 -8.26 -52.71 14.06
C ASP A 125 -7.15 -51.68 13.90
N MET A 126 -6.66 -51.12 15.02
CA MET A 126 -5.55 -50.19 15.03
C MET A 126 -4.25 -50.84 14.56
N MET A 127 -3.98 -52.08 14.99
CA MET A 127 -2.82 -52.86 14.54
C MET A 127 -2.92 -53.26 13.07
N SER A 128 -4.11 -53.64 12.60
CA SER A 128 -4.38 -53.93 11.20
C SER A 128 -4.14 -52.70 10.32
N ALA A 129 -4.71 -51.55 10.69
CA ALA A 129 -4.50 -50.27 9.99
C ALA A 129 -3.02 -49.86 9.96
N THR A 130 -2.31 -49.99 11.08
CA THR A 130 -0.87 -49.70 11.17
C THR A 130 -0.06 -50.64 10.28
N SER A 131 -0.39 -51.93 10.25
CA SER A 131 0.29 -52.91 9.40
C SER A 131 0.04 -52.64 7.91
N ALA A 132 -1.18 -52.25 7.53
CA ALA A 132 -1.55 -51.90 6.17
C ALA A 132 -0.81 -50.65 5.71
N PHE A 133 -0.70 -49.63 6.58
CA PHE A 133 0.07 -48.43 6.31
C PHE A 133 1.55 -48.77 6.08
N ARG A 134 2.18 -49.54 6.98
CA ARG A 134 3.58 -49.99 6.83
C ARG A 134 3.79 -50.76 5.53
N ALA A 135 2.88 -51.67 5.18
CA ALA A 135 2.96 -52.42 3.93
C ALA A 135 2.85 -51.51 2.69
N SER A 136 2.03 -50.45 2.75
CA SER A 136 1.91 -49.47 1.67
C SER A 136 3.20 -48.65 1.50
N THR A 137 3.83 -48.21 2.58
CA THR A 137 5.12 -47.50 2.56
C THR A 137 6.21 -48.36 1.94
N LEU A 138 6.36 -49.61 2.39
CA LEU A 138 7.36 -50.54 1.84
C LEU A 138 7.14 -50.81 0.34
N ARG A 139 5.89 -50.87 -0.14
CA ARG A 139 5.60 -51.01 -1.57
C ARG A 139 6.08 -49.81 -2.37
N ILE A 140 5.94 -48.60 -1.83
CA ILE A 140 6.40 -47.37 -2.48
C ILE A 140 7.93 -47.37 -2.55
N GLU A 141 8.61 -47.64 -1.43
CA GLU A 141 10.08 -47.71 -1.38
C GLU A 141 10.66 -48.78 -2.31
N HIS A 142 10.04 -49.96 -2.36
CA HIS A 142 10.49 -51.01 -3.26
C HIS A 142 10.26 -50.65 -4.74
N LYS A 143 9.20 -49.92 -5.06
CA LYS A 143 8.96 -49.42 -6.41
C LYS A 143 10.03 -48.39 -6.81
N THR A 144 10.30 -47.41 -5.95
CA THR A 144 11.32 -46.37 -6.23
C THR A 144 12.72 -46.97 -6.33
N SER A 145 13.06 -47.92 -5.46
CA SER A 145 14.35 -48.63 -5.50
C SER A 145 14.54 -49.42 -6.81
N LYS A 146 13.50 -50.14 -7.27
CA LYS A 146 13.54 -50.86 -8.54
C LYS A 146 13.69 -49.94 -9.75
N GLU A 147 12.96 -48.83 -9.75
CA GLU A 147 13.00 -47.83 -10.82
C GLU A 147 14.41 -47.21 -10.94
N LEU A 148 14.98 -46.75 -9.83
CA LEU A 148 16.36 -46.25 -9.77
C LEU A 148 17.40 -47.30 -10.17
N GLY A 149 17.22 -48.56 -9.74
CA GLY A 149 18.10 -49.67 -10.12
C GLY A 149 18.07 -49.94 -11.63
N SER A 150 16.90 -49.87 -12.26
CA SER A 150 16.76 -50.04 -13.71
C SER A 150 17.37 -48.87 -14.50
N GLU A 151 17.20 -47.65 -14.01
CA GLU A 151 17.81 -46.45 -14.61
C GLU A 151 19.34 -46.51 -14.53
N HIS A 152 19.89 -46.97 -13.40
CA HIS A 152 21.33 -47.17 -13.24
C HIS A 152 21.86 -48.24 -14.21
N ALA A 153 21.21 -49.40 -14.28
CA ALA A 153 21.61 -50.48 -15.19
C ALA A 153 21.57 -50.02 -16.67
N GLN A 154 20.56 -49.25 -17.05
CA GLN A 154 20.45 -48.66 -18.38
C GLN A 154 21.62 -47.72 -18.70
N LYS A 155 21.92 -46.76 -17.80
CA LYS A 155 23.04 -45.82 -17.99
C LYS A 155 24.39 -46.53 -18.09
N VAL A 156 24.60 -47.60 -17.32
CA VAL A 156 25.82 -48.42 -17.40
C VAL A 156 25.93 -49.10 -18.77
N ALA A 157 24.85 -49.70 -19.27
CA ALA A 157 24.84 -50.33 -20.58
C ALA A 157 25.07 -49.34 -21.74
N GLU A 158 24.50 -48.13 -21.65
CA GLU A 158 24.73 -47.06 -22.63
C GLU A 158 26.20 -46.61 -22.65
N LEU A 159 26.80 -46.40 -21.48
CA LEU A 159 28.22 -46.04 -21.37
C LEU A 159 29.14 -47.13 -21.93
N GLU A 160 28.84 -48.40 -21.65
CA GLU A 160 29.59 -49.54 -22.20
C GLU A 160 29.50 -49.58 -23.73
N LEU A 161 28.30 -49.38 -24.31
CA LEU A 161 28.11 -49.32 -25.75
C LEU A 161 28.92 -48.19 -26.39
N VAL A 162 28.87 -46.98 -25.82
CA VAL A 162 29.64 -45.83 -26.29
C VAL A 162 31.15 -46.11 -26.22
N MET A 163 31.62 -46.75 -25.15
CA MET A 163 33.02 -47.15 -25.02
C MET A 163 33.44 -48.16 -26.10
N GLN A 164 32.63 -49.19 -26.34
CA GLN A 164 32.90 -50.17 -27.39
C GLN A 164 32.86 -49.57 -28.79
N GLN A 165 31.93 -48.64 -29.05
CA GLN A 165 31.86 -47.93 -30.32
C GLN A 165 33.13 -47.08 -30.56
N LYS A 166 33.60 -46.34 -29.55
CA LYS A 166 34.86 -45.57 -29.64
C LYS A 166 36.06 -46.47 -29.95
N LEU A 167 36.14 -47.64 -29.32
CA LEU A 167 37.19 -48.63 -29.61
C LEU A 167 37.11 -49.13 -31.05
N ARG A 168 35.90 -49.45 -31.54
CA ARG A 168 35.66 -49.92 -32.91
C ARG A 168 35.98 -48.86 -33.95
N GLU A 169 35.57 -47.61 -33.74
CA GLU A 169 35.87 -46.49 -34.62
C GLU A 169 37.39 -46.26 -34.69
N ARG A 170 38.08 -46.28 -33.55
CA ARG A 170 39.54 -46.17 -33.50
C ARG A 170 40.22 -47.31 -34.27
N GLN A 171 39.75 -48.54 -34.10
CA GLN A 171 40.24 -49.70 -34.86
C GLN A 171 40.02 -49.51 -36.37
N LYS A 172 38.83 -49.05 -36.78
CA LYS A 172 38.50 -48.80 -38.18
C LYS A 172 39.39 -47.73 -38.80
N VAL A 173 39.71 -46.65 -38.07
CA VAL A 173 40.62 -45.60 -38.54
C VAL A 173 42.03 -46.16 -38.79
N TYR A 174 42.52 -47.02 -37.90
CA TYR A 174 43.82 -47.67 -38.11
C TYR A 174 43.81 -48.61 -39.31
N GLU A 175 42.75 -49.40 -39.46
CA GLU A 175 42.59 -50.32 -40.58
C GLU A 175 42.50 -49.58 -41.92
N GLU A 176 41.76 -48.46 -41.97
CA GLU A 176 41.67 -47.63 -43.17
C GLU A 176 43.00 -46.96 -43.52
N ALA A 177 43.70 -46.40 -42.53
CA ALA A 177 45.03 -45.82 -42.74
C ALA A 177 46.04 -46.87 -43.26
N PHE A 178 45.98 -48.09 -42.72
CA PHE A 178 46.80 -49.21 -43.19
C PHE A 178 46.48 -49.57 -44.64
N ASN A 179 45.20 -49.71 -44.99
CA ASN A 179 44.79 -50.03 -46.37
C ASN A 179 45.22 -48.94 -47.36
N GLN A 180 45.11 -47.66 -46.98
CA GLN A 180 45.59 -46.55 -47.81
C GLN A 180 47.10 -46.61 -48.06
N ASP A 181 47.90 -46.95 -47.04
CA ASP A 181 49.36 -47.10 -47.20
C ASP A 181 49.72 -48.27 -48.12
N VAL A 182 49.00 -49.40 -48.00
CA VAL A 182 49.15 -50.55 -48.90
C VAL A 182 48.80 -50.17 -50.34
N GLU A 183 47.67 -49.51 -50.58
CA GLU A 183 47.26 -49.07 -51.92
C GLU A 183 48.26 -48.10 -52.55
N LYS A 184 48.79 -47.15 -51.77
CA LYS A 184 49.84 -46.25 -52.22
C LYS A 184 51.10 -47.00 -52.60
N TYR A 185 51.55 -47.95 -51.77
CA TYR A 185 52.71 -48.77 -52.09
C TYR A 185 52.53 -49.52 -53.42
N LEU A 186 51.36 -50.13 -53.63
CA LEU A 186 51.04 -50.83 -54.88
C LEU A 186 51.00 -49.88 -56.09
N SER A 187 50.58 -48.63 -55.90
CA SER A 187 50.45 -47.64 -56.98
C SER A 187 51.77 -46.95 -57.35
N THR A 188 52.58 -46.53 -56.37
CA THR A 188 53.81 -45.73 -56.60
C THR A 188 55.11 -46.50 -56.41
N GLY A 189 55.09 -47.73 -55.87
CA GLY A 189 56.30 -48.56 -55.66
C GLY A 189 57.19 -48.13 -54.48
N TYR A 190 56.86 -47.03 -53.80
CA TYR A 190 57.55 -46.51 -52.62
C TYR A 190 56.53 -46.13 -51.55
N LEU A 191 56.78 -46.49 -50.29
CA LEU A 191 56.02 -45.99 -49.15
C LEU A 191 56.56 -44.62 -48.76
N GLN A 192 55.68 -43.61 -48.67
CA GLN A 192 56.04 -42.35 -48.05
C GLN A 192 56.21 -42.60 -46.55
N ASN A 193 57.45 -42.84 -46.09
CA ASN A 193 57.75 -42.88 -44.67
C ASN A 193 57.40 -41.50 -44.11
N ARG A 194 56.25 -41.37 -43.43
CA ARG A 194 55.87 -40.12 -42.79
C ARG A 194 57.00 -39.79 -41.82
N GLY A 195 57.72 -38.72 -42.12
CA GLY A 195 58.95 -38.36 -41.43
C GLY A 195 58.82 -38.42 -39.91
N SER A 196 59.87 -38.94 -39.29
CA SER A 196 60.29 -38.73 -37.91
C SER A 196 59.83 -37.38 -37.31
N SER A 197 58.79 -37.40 -36.47
CA SER A 197 58.59 -36.46 -35.36
C SER A 197 57.54 -37.02 -34.38
N SER A 198 57.90 -38.12 -33.71
CA SER A 198 57.47 -38.48 -32.36
C SER A 198 58.16 -39.79 -32.00
N LEU A 199 59.49 -39.73 -31.91
CA LEU A 199 60.14 -40.49 -30.85
C LEU A 199 59.63 -39.91 -29.52
N ILE A 200 59.54 -40.78 -28.51
CA ILE A 200 58.86 -40.57 -27.23
C ILE A 200 57.37 -40.92 -27.35
N GLY A 201 57.07 -42.22 -27.29
CA GLY A 201 56.09 -42.57 -26.27
C GLY A 201 56.71 -42.23 -24.92
N PRO A 202 56.12 -41.33 -24.12
CA PRO A 202 56.23 -41.41 -22.68
C PRO A 202 55.06 -42.29 -22.24
N ASP A 203 55.37 -43.46 -21.74
CA ASP A 203 55.46 -43.65 -20.30
C ASP A 203 54.14 -44.18 -19.77
N LEU A 204 54.27 -45.30 -19.10
CA LEU A 204 53.22 -46.00 -18.40
C LEU A 204 52.88 -45.25 -17.10
N THR A 205 52.84 -43.92 -17.06
CA THR A 205 52.29 -43.14 -15.95
C THR A 205 51.93 -41.75 -16.45
N ARG A 206 50.83 -41.18 -15.91
CA ARG A 206 50.38 -39.78 -16.05
C ARG A 206 49.33 -39.49 -17.12
N CYS A 207 48.15 -40.08 -16.97
CA CYS A 207 46.92 -39.28 -16.93
C CYS A 207 46.64 -38.93 -15.46
N SER A 208 47.38 -37.96 -14.93
CA SER A 208 46.94 -37.18 -13.78
C SER A 208 46.93 -35.71 -14.21
N SER A 209 45.73 -35.26 -14.59
CA SER A 209 45.12 -33.96 -14.27
C SER A 209 45.77 -32.65 -14.73
N GLU A 210 45.05 -31.92 -15.59
CA GLU A 210 44.83 -30.46 -15.54
C GLU A 210 43.33 -30.25 -15.86
N SER A 211 42.47 -29.84 -14.92
CA SER A 211 42.31 -28.49 -14.31
C SER A 211 41.76 -27.48 -15.33
N SER A 212 40.75 -26.64 -15.11
CA SER A 212 39.83 -26.34 -14.02
C SER A 212 38.94 -25.22 -14.58
N ASN A 213 37.62 -25.26 -14.37
CA ASN A 213 36.83 -24.03 -14.21
C ASN A 213 36.11 -24.16 -12.87
N GLN A 214 36.58 -23.38 -11.91
CA GLN A 214 35.99 -23.13 -10.60
C GLN A 214 34.80 -22.19 -10.71
N THR A 215 33.82 -22.41 -9.83
CA THR A 215 33.35 -21.41 -8.86
C THR A 215 32.94 -22.14 -7.56
N SER A 216 33.58 -21.78 -6.43
CA SER A 216 33.42 -22.28 -5.03
C SER A 216 32.08 -21.85 -4.38
N PRO A 217 31.67 -22.22 -3.11
CA PRO A 217 32.43 -22.56 -1.86
C PRO A 217 31.78 -23.65 -0.93
N PRO A 218 32.07 -23.77 0.40
CA PRO A 218 33.34 -24.08 1.11
C PRO A 218 33.24 -25.26 2.13
N ASN A 219 34.41 -25.69 2.66
CA ASN A 219 34.79 -26.20 4.02
C ASN A 219 33.69 -26.73 4.99
N ASP A 220 33.89 -27.76 5.83
CA ASP A 220 35.05 -28.01 6.70
C ASP A 220 35.10 -29.46 7.24
N GLN A 221 36.30 -29.86 7.69
CA GLN A 221 36.65 -31.15 8.29
C GLN A 221 36.13 -31.35 9.74
N LEU A 222 35.86 -32.61 10.12
CA LEU A 222 36.45 -33.30 11.30
C LEU A 222 36.01 -34.79 11.27
N SER A 223 36.94 -35.74 11.13
CA SER A 223 37.59 -36.49 12.22
C SER A 223 36.75 -37.59 12.87
N ASN A 224 37.12 -38.82 12.49
CA ASN A 224 37.26 -40.03 13.30
C ASN A 224 36.04 -40.89 13.73
N LYS A 225 36.21 -42.17 13.36
CA LYS A 225 35.95 -43.42 14.08
C LYS A 225 34.56 -44.03 14.04
N ASP A 226 34.53 -45.18 13.36
CA ASP A 226 33.68 -46.34 13.64
C ASP A 226 33.40 -46.50 15.13
N VAL A 227 32.12 -46.42 15.49
CA VAL A 227 31.59 -47.04 16.69
C VAL A 227 30.24 -47.67 16.34
N PHE A 228 30.32 -48.99 16.19
CA PHE A 228 29.23 -49.95 16.27
C PHE A 228 28.39 -49.73 17.55
N TRP A 229 27.06 -49.66 17.41
CA TRP A 229 26.15 -49.91 18.53
C TRP A 229 24.93 -50.70 18.07
N GLN A 230 24.83 -51.91 18.61
CA GLN A 230 23.60 -52.71 18.69
C GLN A 230 22.68 -52.15 19.80
N PRO A 231 21.37 -52.44 19.72
CA PRO A 231 20.37 -51.92 20.64
C PRO A 231 20.26 -52.80 21.89
N GLU A 232 19.99 -52.21 23.07
CA GLU A 232 19.18 -52.82 24.15
C GLU A 232 19.01 -51.84 25.35
N GLU A 233 17.74 -51.55 25.62
CA GLU A 233 17.02 -51.57 26.91
C GLU A 233 17.46 -50.78 28.16
N GLU A 234 16.45 -50.02 28.65
CA GLU A 234 16.06 -49.77 30.03
C GLU A 234 16.82 -48.80 30.98
N LEU A 235 16.00 -47.85 31.45
CA LEU A 235 15.91 -47.28 32.81
C LEU A 235 16.73 -46.03 33.19
N VAL A 236 15.93 -44.99 33.50
CA VAL A 236 15.97 -44.13 34.70
C VAL A 236 16.72 -42.79 34.61
N SER A 237 15.89 -41.75 34.69
CA SER A 237 16.10 -40.45 35.36
C SER A 237 16.87 -39.33 34.65
N GLN A 238 16.09 -38.29 34.35
CA GLN A 238 16.25 -36.93 34.88
C GLN A 238 17.46 -36.13 34.37
N ALA A 239 17.21 -35.28 33.38
CA ALA A 239 17.60 -33.87 33.44
C ALA A 239 16.91 -33.11 32.31
N SER A 240 16.16 -32.10 32.71
CA SER A 240 15.59 -31.03 31.91
C SER A 240 16.71 -30.30 31.16
N ASP A 241 16.54 -30.03 29.87
CA ASP A 241 17.14 -28.86 29.20
C ASP A 241 16.27 -28.51 28.00
N GLU A 242 15.20 -27.78 28.33
CA GLU A 242 14.34 -27.07 27.39
C GLU A 242 15.04 -25.73 27.07
N PRO A 243 15.21 -25.34 25.80
CA PRO A 243 15.87 -24.07 25.49
C PRO A 243 14.99 -22.89 25.93
N LEU A 244 15.55 -22.00 26.75
CA LEU A 244 14.94 -20.72 27.13
C LEU A 244 14.66 -19.88 25.87
N VAL A 245 13.40 -19.80 25.47
CA VAL A 245 12.91 -18.77 24.56
C VAL A 245 12.91 -17.46 25.34
N GLN A 246 13.74 -16.50 24.93
CA GLN A 246 13.71 -15.15 25.46
C GLN A 246 12.42 -14.48 25.00
N SER A 247 11.52 -14.17 25.95
CA SER A 247 10.39 -13.28 25.70
C SER A 247 10.92 -11.85 25.57
N ASP A 248 10.88 -11.28 24.38
CA ASP A 248 10.98 -9.84 24.17
C ASP A 248 9.65 -9.18 24.53
N GLU A 249 9.56 -8.69 25.76
CA GLU A 249 8.47 -7.82 26.20
C GLU A 249 8.72 -6.40 25.64
N GLU A 250 8.14 -6.09 24.47
CA GLU A 250 8.03 -4.71 23.99
C GLU A 250 6.87 -4.01 24.73
N ASP A 251 7.21 -3.18 25.71
CA ASP A 251 6.31 -2.19 26.30
C ASP A 251 5.93 -1.13 25.23
N ILE A 252 4.72 -1.22 24.70
CA ILE A 252 4.15 -0.19 23.82
C ILE A 252 3.77 1.02 24.69
N HIS A 253 4.67 1.99 24.79
CA HIS A 253 4.35 3.33 25.28
C HIS A 253 3.39 4.03 24.31
N PRO A 254 2.21 4.53 24.75
CA PRO A 254 1.41 5.41 23.93
C PRO A 254 2.03 6.81 23.91
N ASP A 255 2.57 7.22 22.77
CA ASP A 255 3.04 8.58 22.51
C ASP A 255 1.86 9.58 22.58
N MET A 256 1.60 10.12 23.77
CA MET A 256 0.80 11.33 23.95
C MET A 256 1.72 12.55 24.04
N ALA A 257 2.31 12.94 22.91
CA ALA A 257 2.92 14.25 22.74
C ALA A 257 2.08 15.10 21.77
N LEU A 258 0.98 15.65 22.28
CA LEU A 258 0.31 16.81 21.68
C LEU A 258 0.03 17.85 22.76
N VAL A 259 1.11 18.45 23.30
CA VAL A 259 1.00 19.73 24.02
C VAL A 259 1.39 20.83 23.03
N GLY A 260 0.35 21.40 22.44
CA GLY A 260 0.45 22.59 21.61
C GLY A 260 0.86 23.79 22.45
N LEU A 261 1.84 24.50 21.91
CA LEU A 261 2.22 25.86 22.26
C LEU A 261 1.00 26.78 22.13
N HIS A 262 0.61 27.47 23.20
CA HIS A 262 -0.06 28.77 23.09
C HIS A 262 0.51 29.66 24.19
N ASP A 263 1.33 30.61 23.76
CA ASP A 263 1.96 31.62 24.61
C ASP A 263 1.17 32.93 24.55
N LEU A 264 1.20 33.64 25.68
CA LEU A 264 0.93 35.07 25.90
C LEU A 264 -0.47 35.65 25.61
N GLY A 265 -1.23 35.75 26.70
CA GLY A 265 -1.55 37.07 27.28
C GLY A 265 -2.85 37.73 26.83
N THR A 266 -3.75 38.01 27.77
CA THR A 266 -4.01 39.36 28.34
C THR A 266 -5.34 39.34 29.11
N LEU A 267 -5.34 40.00 30.28
CA LEU A 267 -6.49 40.70 30.90
C LEU A 267 -7.48 39.89 31.78
N ARG A 268 -7.43 40.20 33.09
CA ARG A 268 -8.56 40.72 33.90
C ARG A 268 -9.73 39.73 34.10
N GLY A 269 -9.84 39.06 35.24
CA GLY A 269 -10.16 39.65 36.55
C GLY A 269 -11.65 39.97 36.63
N SER A 270 -12.43 39.16 37.37
CA SER A 270 -13.71 39.46 38.05
C SER A 270 -14.46 38.13 38.27
N ASP A 271 -14.57 37.58 39.48
CA ASP A 271 -15.51 37.91 40.58
C ASP A 271 -16.91 37.25 40.42
N ASP A 272 -17.21 36.39 41.39
CA ASP A 272 -18.47 35.94 41.99
C ASP A 272 -19.77 35.79 41.17
N SER A 273 -20.39 34.61 41.27
CA SER A 273 -21.80 34.45 41.72
C SER A 273 -22.23 32.99 41.84
N ASP A 274 -22.54 32.58 43.08
CA ASP A 274 -23.43 31.46 43.40
C ASP A 274 -24.86 31.76 42.95
N SER A 275 -25.55 30.74 42.43
CA SER A 275 -27.01 30.74 42.32
C SER A 275 -27.53 29.31 42.32
N SER A 276 -27.92 28.83 43.51
CA SER A 276 -28.84 27.71 43.64
C SER A 276 -30.21 28.10 43.09
N ALA A 277 -30.81 27.25 42.26
CA ALA A 277 -32.25 27.28 42.02
C ALA A 277 -32.77 25.85 41.82
N ASP A 278 -33.18 25.30 42.94
CA ASP A 278 -34.11 24.19 43.11
C ASP A 278 -35.48 24.56 42.49
N LEU A 279 -35.99 23.75 41.56
CA LEU A 279 -37.43 23.64 41.31
C LEU A 279 -37.81 22.21 40.93
N ARG A 280 -38.25 21.49 41.97
CA ARG A 280 -39.25 20.42 41.92
C ARG A 280 -40.30 20.64 40.83
N THR A 281 -40.54 19.61 40.00
CA THR A 281 -41.84 19.42 39.35
C THR A 281 -42.35 18.03 39.69
N GLY A 282 -43.43 18.00 40.45
CA GLY A 282 -44.12 16.79 40.89
C GLY A 282 -45.15 16.28 39.88
N THR A 283 -45.24 14.95 39.84
CA THR A 283 -46.48 14.14 39.91
C THR A 283 -47.68 14.52 39.04
N TYR A 284 -48.00 13.65 38.06
CA TYR A 284 -49.38 13.17 37.87
C TYR A 284 -49.36 11.67 37.52
N ALA A 285 -49.88 10.86 38.44
CA ALA A 285 -50.38 9.52 38.18
C ALA A 285 -51.91 9.60 38.11
N LEU A 286 -52.48 9.21 36.97
CA LEU A 286 -53.91 8.92 36.74
C LEU A 286 -53.96 8.32 35.33
N GLY A 287 -54.59 7.21 34.99
CA GLY A 287 -55.53 6.31 35.65
C GLY A 287 -55.92 5.27 34.58
N LYS A 288 -56.44 4.14 35.06
CA LYS A 288 -56.78 2.91 34.34
C LYS A 288 -57.68 3.09 33.10
N ALA A 289 -57.47 2.24 32.11
CA ALA A 289 -58.50 1.40 31.47
C ALA A 289 -57.87 0.05 31.14
#